data_AF-A0A5K0WFC5-F1
#
_entry.id   AF-A0A5K0WFC5-F1
#
_cell.length_a   1.000
_cell.length_b   1.000
_cell.length_c   1.000
_cell.angle_alpha   90.00
_cell.angle_beta   90.00
_cell.angle_gamma   90.00
#
_symmetry.space_group_name_H-M   'P 1'
#
loop_
_entity.id
_entity.type
_entity.pdbx_description
1 polymer ?
#
loop_
_entity_poly.entity_id
_entity_poly.type
_entity_poly.pdbx_seq_one_letter_code
_entity_poly.pdbx_strand_id
1 'polypeptide(L)'
;SSFHIDCGSKSSTSFEGTAFEKDGGVVGAATFFVSQSEAWAMSSTGAYLDNADVSDDYTATNSSILSIPDAEVYTTARHSPLSFKYYGLCLWDGPYTVTLYFAEIMFTDDKNFSSLGKRVFDVYIQ
;
A
#
# COMPACT_ATOMS: atom_id res chain seq x y z
N SER A 1 7.33 11.33 17.67
CA SER A 1 6.12 10.65 17.19
C SER A 1 6.53 9.69 16.08
N SER A 2 5.99 8.48 16.06
CA SER A 2 6.23 7.47 15.01
C SER A 2 4.92 6.75 14.73
N PHE A 3 4.69 6.42 13.47
CA PHE A 3 3.56 5.59 13.04
C PHE A 3 4.07 4.60 11.99
N HIS A 4 3.43 3.45 11.91
CA HIS A 4 3.78 2.37 10.98
C HIS A 4 2.49 1.89 10.35
N ILE A 5 2.46 1.80 9.01
CA ILE A 5 1.24 1.55 8.25
C ILE A 5 1.42 0.26 7.48
N ASP A 6 0.50 -0.67 7.66
CA ASP A 6 0.38 -1.88 6.84
C ASP A 6 -0.59 -1.61 5.69
N CYS A 7 -0.02 -1.35 4.51
CA CYS A 7 -0.72 -0.78 3.36
C CYS A 7 -1.74 -1.76 2.77
N GLY A 8 -3.02 -1.38 2.76
CA GLY A 8 -4.11 -2.20 2.25
C GLY A 8 -4.56 -3.34 3.14
N SER A 9 -3.97 -3.51 4.32
CA SER A 9 -4.30 -4.63 5.19
C SER A 9 -5.61 -4.41 5.96
N LYS A 10 -6.34 -5.50 6.20
CA LYS A 10 -7.60 -5.49 6.97
C LYS A 10 -7.39 -5.70 8.47
N SER A 11 -6.18 -6.05 8.88
CA SER A 11 -5.80 -6.37 10.25
C SER A 11 -4.39 -5.87 10.53
N SER A 12 -4.15 -5.43 11.76
CA SER A 12 -2.81 -4.97 12.17
C SER A 12 -1.84 -6.15 12.21
N THR A 13 -0.59 -5.91 11.82
CA THR A 13 0.46 -6.93 11.71
C THR A 13 1.68 -6.53 12.52
N SER A 14 2.66 -7.43 12.61
CA SER A 14 3.99 -7.13 13.16
C SER A 14 5.06 -7.52 12.16
N PHE A 15 6.06 -6.66 12.02
CA PHE A 15 7.22 -6.89 11.16
C PHE A 15 8.47 -6.45 11.91
N GLU A 16 9.47 -7.33 12.00
CA GLU A 16 10.73 -7.06 12.72
C GLU A 16 10.52 -6.56 14.17
N GLY A 17 9.49 -7.10 14.85
CA GLY A 17 9.15 -6.72 16.22
C GLY A 17 8.46 -5.36 16.37
N THR A 18 8.13 -4.69 15.27
CA THR A 18 7.37 -3.43 15.24
C THR A 18 5.92 -3.70 14.83
N ALA A 19 4.96 -3.12 15.54
CA ALA A 19 3.54 -3.23 15.20
C ALA A 19 3.14 -2.21 14.13
N PHE A 20 2.42 -2.66 13.11
CA PHE A 20 1.91 -1.85 12.01
C PHE A 20 0.38 -1.71 12.12
N GLU A 21 -0.10 -0.47 12.00
CA GLU A 21 -1.53 -0.18 11.98
C GLU A 21 -2.12 -0.56 10.61
N LYS A 22 -3.25 -1.25 10.64
CA LYS A 22 -3.99 -1.63 9.42
C LYS A 22 -4.45 -0.42 8.61
N ASP A 23 -4.21 -0.44 7.31
CA ASP A 23 -4.90 0.42 6.36
C ASP A 23 -6.18 -0.27 5.86
N GLY A 24 -7.20 -0.24 6.73
CA GLY A 24 -8.50 -0.87 6.47
C GLY A 24 -9.53 0.05 5.79
N GLY A 25 -9.11 1.19 5.22
CA GLY A 25 -10.02 2.11 4.55
C GLY A 25 -10.66 1.50 3.30
N VAL A 26 -11.88 1.90 2.96
CA VAL A 26 -12.45 1.61 1.63
C VAL A 26 -11.87 2.63 0.66
N VAL A 27 -11.31 2.17 -0.47
CA VAL A 27 -10.60 3.03 -1.43
C VAL A 27 -11.21 2.87 -2.81
N GLY A 28 -11.40 3.98 -3.50
CA GLY A 28 -11.88 4.04 -4.88
C GLY A 28 -11.13 5.07 -5.71
N ALA A 29 -11.73 5.44 -6.85
CA ALA A 29 -11.14 6.35 -7.83
C ALA A 29 -10.77 7.74 -7.29
N ALA A 30 -11.49 8.20 -6.28
CA ALA A 30 -11.19 9.42 -5.54
C ALA A 30 -11.58 9.17 -4.09
N THR A 31 -10.59 9.11 -3.20
CA THR A 31 -10.83 8.80 -1.79
C THR A 31 -9.87 9.55 -0.90
N PHE A 32 -10.38 10.00 0.24
CA PHE A 32 -9.59 10.50 1.36
C PHE A 32 -10.17 9.95 2.66
N PHE A 33 -9.31 9.51 3.57
CA PHE A 33 -9.72 9.19 4.93
C PHE A 33 -8.58 9.42 5.94
N VAL A 34 -8.95 9.54 7.21
CA VAL A 34 -8.03 9.67 8.35
C VAL A 34 -8.04 8.37 9.15
N SER A 35 -6.87 7.92 9.60
CA SER A 35 -6.73 6.69 10.39
C SER A 35 -7.50 6.78 11.71
N GLN A 36 -7.80 5.62 12.31
CA GLN A 36 -8.48 5.59 13.62
C GLN A 36 -7.60 6.18 14.72
N SER A 37 -6.29 6.03 14.60
CA SER A 37 -5.31 6.63 15.50
C SER A 37 -5.17 8.15 15.34
N GLU A 38 -5.74 8.73 14.28
CA GLU A 38 -5.55 10.13 13.85
C GLU A 38 -4.07 10.51 13.64
N ALA A 39 -3.17 9.53 13.59
CA ALA A 39 -1.73 9.74 13.40
C ALA A 39 -1.36 9.88 11.91
N TRP A 40 -2.19 9.38 11.01
CA TRP A 40 -1.95 9.43 9.57
C TRP A 40 -3.26 9.51 8.77
N ALA A 41 -3.15 9.87 7.51
CA ALA A 41 -4.25 9.89 6.55
C ALA A 41 -3.78 9.39 5.18
N MET A 42 -4.73 9.12 4.29
CA MET A 42 -4.43 8.65 2.94
C MET A 42 -5.32 9.34 1.90
N SER A 43 -4.78 9.61 0.71
CA SER A 43 -5.55 9.94 -0.48
C SER A 43 -5.19 9.10 -1.70
N SER A 44 -6.19 8.76 -2.51
CA SER A 44 -6.06 8.05 -3.79
C SER A 44 -6.81 8.80 -4.88
N THR A 45 -6.24 8.82 -6.09
CA THR A 45 -6.81 9.49 -7.26
C THR A 45 -6.57 8.70 -8.54
N GLY A 46 -7.58 8.69 -9.42
CA GLY A 46 -7.54 8.03 -10.73
C GLY A 46 -8.50 6.86 -10.80
N ALA A 47 -9.15 6.70 -11.95
CA ALA A 47 -10.01 5.55 -12.25
C ALA A 47 -9.33 4.68 -13.31
N TYR A 48 -9.52 3.36 -13.24
CA TYR A 48 -9.12 2.50 -14.35
C TYR A 48 -10.06 2.71 -15.53
N LEU A 49 -9.51 2.72 -16.74
CA LEU A 49 -10.28 2.88 -17.98
C LEU A 49 -10.57 1.50 -18.57
N ASP A 50 -11.25 0.65 -17.80
CA ASP A 50 -11.69 -0.67 -18.25
C ASP A 50 -13.17 -0.65 -18.69
N ASN A 51 -13.68 -1.79 -19.15
CA ASN A 51 -15.05 -1.94 -19.64
C ASN A 51 -16.11 -2.02 -18.52
N ALA A 52 -15.75 -1.75 -17.25
CA ALA A 52 -16.62 -1.84 -16.08
C ALA A 52 -17.27 -3.22 -15.85
N ASP A 53 -16.82 -4.27 -16.55
CA ASP A 53 -17.28 -5.65 -16.37
C ASP A 53 -16.67 -6.29 -15.09
N VAL A 54 -15.64 -5.66 -14.52
CA VAL A 54 -14.98 -6.04 -13.28
C VAL A 54 -14.99 -4.82 -12.36
N SER A 55 -15.23 -5.01 -11.06
CA SER A 55 -15.10 -3.87 -10.13
C SER A 55 -13.64 -3.47 -10.02
N ASP A 56 -13.35 -2.18 -10.17
CA ASP A 56 -12.03 -1.64 -9.88
C ASP A 56 -11.59 -2.03 -8.46
N ASP A 57 -10.46 -2.73 -8.36
CA ASP A 57 -9.78 -2.93 -7.09
C ASP A 57 -8.61 -1.93 -6.97
N TYR A 58 -8.52 -1.31 -5.81
CA TYR A 58 -7.45 -0.37 -5.43
C TYR A 58 -6.53 -0.99 -4.36
N THR A 59 -6.72 -2.28 -4.09
CA THR A 59 -5.94 -3.09 -3.15
C THR A 59 -5.44 -4.34 -3.85
N ALA A 60 -4.13 -4.44 -4.02
CA ALA A 60 -3.50 -5.64 -4.51
C ALA A 60 -3.46 -6.69 -3.41
N THR A 61 -3.80 -7.92 -3.76
CA THR A 61 -3.58 -9.11 -2.92
C THR A 61 -2.51 -9.97 -3.57
N ASN A 62 -1.70 -10.60 -2.72
CA ASN A 62 -0.57 -11.38 -3.18
C ASN A 62 -1.01 -12.61 -4.00
N SER A 63 -0.48 -12.72 -5.21
CA SER A 63 -0.55 -13.88 -6.09
C SER A 63 0.83 -14.53 -6.30
N SER A 64 1.88 -13.92 -5.75
CA SER A 64 3.29 -14.29 -5.97
C SER A 64 3.89 -15.01 -4.79
N ILE A 65 4.84 -15.92 -5.03
CA ILE A 65 5.53 -16.62 -3.94
C ILE A 65 6.42 -15.64 -3.17
N LEU A 66 6.10 -15.41 -1.89
CA LEU A 66 6.89 -14.59 -0.98
C LEU A 66 7.86 -15.46 -0.17
N SER A 67 9.12 -15.53 -0.61
CA SER A 67 10.18 -16.26 0.11
C SER A 67 10.98 -15.33 1.03
N ILE A 68 10.28 -14.61 1.92
CA ILE A 68 10.85 -13.65 2.86
C ILE A 68 10.31 -13.90 4.27
N PRO A 69 11.11 -13.65 5.34
CA PRO A 69 10.61 -13.62 6.71
C PRO A 69 9.48 -12.60 6.86
N ASP A 70 8.55 -12.86 7.78
CA ASP A 70 7.41 -11.98 8.07
C ASP A 70 6.60 -11.58 6.80
N ALA A 71 6.44 -12.52 5.87
CA ALA A 71 5.78 -12.30 4.59
C ALA A 71 4.34 -11.74 4.69
N GLU A 72 3.70 -11.84 5.86
CA GLU A 72 2.34 -11.36 6.11
C GLU A 72 2.16 -9.88 5.74
N VAL A 73 3.12 -9.01 6.06
CA VAL A 73 3.05 -7.57 5.75
C VAL A 73 3.25 -7.25 4.27
N TYR A 74 3.65 -8.23 3.47
CA TYR A 74 3.81 -8.13 2.03
C TYR A 74 2.66 -8.83 1.28
N THR A 75 1.59 -9.22 1.96
CA THR A 75 0.45 -9.90 1.30
C THR A 75 -0.55 -8.94 0.68
N THR A 76 -0.55 -7.67 1.09
CA THR A 76 -1.42 -6.63 0.56
C THR A 76 -0.64 -5.37 0.22
N ALA A 77 -1.13 -4.61 -0.75
CA ALA A 77 -0.62 -3.28 -1.05
C ALA A 77 -1.74 -2.39 -1.62
N ARG A 78 -1.62 -1.08 -1.42
CA ARG A 78 -2.48 -0.11 -2.11
C ARG A 78 -1.89 0.25 -3.47
N HIS A 79 -2.77 0.46 -4.45
CA HIS A 79 -2.38 0.96 -5.77
C HIS A 79 -3.45 1.90 -6.32
N SER A 80 -3.02 2.78 -7.22
CA SER A 80 -3.88 3.79 -7.81
C SER A 80 -3.46 4.09 -9.25
N PRO A 81 -4.40 4.34 -10.18
CA PRO A 81 -4.08 4.66 -11.57
C PRO A 81 -3.28 5.95 -11.77
N LEU A 82 -3.44 6.96 -10.90
CA LEU A 82 -2.74 8.25 -11.04
C LEU A 82 -1.81 8.55 -9.87
N SER A 83 -2.35 8.66 -8.65
CA SER A 83 -1.56 9.05 -7.49
C SER A 83 -2.15 8.50 -6.21
N PHE A 84 -1.27 8.01 -5.35
CA PHE A 84 -1.56 7.53 -4.02
C PHE A 84 -0.64 8.23 -3.01
N LYS A 85 -1.19 8.69 -1.88
CA LYS A 85 -0.45 9.49 -0.89
C LYS A 85 -0.80 9.08 0.53
N TYR A 86 0.21 8.87 1.35
CA TYR A 86 0.07 8.84 2.81
C TYR A 86 0.51 10.17 3.41
N TYR A 87 -0.14 10.58 4.49
CA TYR A 87 0.14 11.80 5.23
C TYR A 87 0.41 11.45 6.69
N GLY A 88 1.52 11.91 7.25
CA GLY A 88 1.70 11.96 8.70
C GLY A 88 1.01 13.19 9.27
N LEU A 89 0.21 13.00 10.32
CA LEU A 89 -0.55 14.09 10.96
C LEU A 89 0.10 14.51 12.26
N CYS A 90 -0.06 15.78 12.63
CA CYS A 90 0.41 16.33 13.91
C CYS A 90 1.90 16.07 14.18
N LEU A 91 2.72 16.08 13.12
CA LEU A 91 4.17 15.98 13.22
C LEU A 91 4.75 17.30 13.74
N TRP A 92 5.78 17.18 14.57
CA TRP A 92 6.50 18.33 15.13
C TRP A 92 7.64 18.70 14.20
N ASP A 93 8.04 19.96 14.20
CA ASP A 93 9.18 20.40 13.41
C ASP A 93 10.44 19.64 13.83
N GLY A 94 11.08 18.96 12.88
CA GLY A 94 12.27 18.18 13.13
C GLY A 94 12.59 17.18 12.02
N PRO A 95 13.74 16.50 12.14
CA PRO A 95 14.12 15.45 11.21
C PRO A 95 13.27 14.19 11.43
N TYR A 96 12.89 13.54 10.33
CA TYR A 96 12.18 12.27 10.33
C TYR A 96 12.91 11.23 9.47
N THR A 97 12.92 10.00 9.93
CA THR A 97 13.33 8.84 9.13
C THR A 97 12.09 8.22 8.51
N VAL A 98 12.06 8.14 7.18
CA VAL A 98 11.00 7.45 6.45
C VAL A 98 11.56 6.15 5.89
N THR A 99 10.97 5.03 6.30
CA THR A 99 11.32 3.69 5.79
C THR A 99 10.13 3.16 5.00
N LEU A 100 10.38 2.77 3.75
CA LEU A 100 9.36 2.22 2.85
C LEU A 100 9.73 0.78 2.49
N TYR A 101 8.77 -0.12 2.66
CA TYR A 101 8.91 -1.54 2.32
C TYR A 101 8.16 -1.82 1.02
N PHE A 102 8.85 -2.42 0.04
CA PHE A 102 8.29 -2.72 -1.27
C PHE A 102 8.44 -4.21 -1.58
N ALA A 103 7.40 -4.79 -2.16
CA ALA A 103 7.42 -6.11 -2.79
C ALA A 103 6.55 -6.09 -4.05
N GLU A 104 6.96 -6.82 -5.09
CA GLU A 104 6.07 -7.10 -6.22
C GLU A 104 5.25 -8.35 -5.88
N ILE A 105 3.93 -8.20 -5.90
CA ILE A 105 3.01 -9.21 -5.36
C ILE A 105 1.95 -9.66 -6.36
N MET A 106 1.80 -8.99 -7.52
CA MET A 106 0.84 -9.39 -8.54
C MET A 106 1.51 -9.99 -9.77
N PHE A 107 2.72 -9.52 -10.12
CA PHE A 107 3.45 -10.01 -11.27
C PHE A 107 4.45 -11.09 -10.87
N THR A 108 4.13 -12.34 -11.20
CA THR A 108 4.96 -13.52 -10.91
C THR A 108 6.13 -13.62 -11.87
N ASP A 109 7.34 -13.83 -11.33
CA ASP A 109 8.51 -14.26 -12.11
C ASP A 109 8.52 -15.80 -12.23
N ASP A 110 7.43 -16.36 -12.75
CA ASP A 110 7.32 -17.79 -13.00
C ASP A 110 7.83 -18.16 -14.40
N LYS A 111 8.32 -19.39 -14.52
CA LYS A 111 8.84 -19.92 -15.80
C LYS A 111 7.77 -20.06 -16.89
N ASN A 112 6.51 -19.82 -16.56
CA ASN A 112 5.39 -19.96 -17.48
C ASN A 112 5.07 -18.64 -18.21
N PHE A 113 5.78 -17.53 -17.89
CA PHE A 113 5.53 -16.20 -18.44
C PHE A 113 4.07 -15.76 -18.27
N SER A 114 3.41 -16.25 -17.21
CA SER A 114 1.99 -15.96 -16.98
C SER A 114 1.75 -14.48 -16.63
N SER A 115 2.81 -13.79 -16.19
CA SER A 115 2.80 -12.38 -15.87
C SER A 115 3.96 -11.62 -16.53
N LEU A 116 3.63 -10.79 -17.53
CA LEU A 116 4.60 -9.92 -18.24
C LEU A 116 4.52 -8.47 -17.77
N GLY A 117 3.81 -8.22 -16.68
CA GLY A 117 3.57 -6.87 -16.17
C GLY A 117 4.83 -6.24 -15.61
N LYS A 118 4.96 -4.93 -15.81
CA LYS A 118 5.99 -4.10 -15.18
C LYS A 118 5.32 -2.91 -14.52
N ARG A 119 5.70 -2.63 -13.28
CA ARG A 119 5.33 -1.40 -12.56
C ARG A 119 6.54 -0.49 -12.43
N VAL A 120 6.34 0.78 -12.74
CA VAL A 120 7.32 1.85 -12.57
C VAL A 120 6.58 3.02 -11.94
N PHE A 121 7.12 3.55 -10.86
CA PHE A 121 6.54 4.68 -10.13
C PHE A 121 7.64 5.52 -9.51
N ASP A 122 7.33 6.78 -9.25
CA ASP A 122 8.19 7.71 -8.54
C ASP A 122 7.72 7.84 -7.08
N VAL A 123 8.67 8.02 -6.16
CA VAL A 123 8.38 8.28 -4.75
C VAL A 123 8.77 9.71 -4.42
N TYR A 124 7.83 10.46 -3.84
CA TYR A 124 8.04 11.83 -3.39
C TYR A 124 7.76 11.95 -1.89
N ILE A 125 8.69 12.55 -1.14
CA ILE A 125 8.61 12.77 0.31
C ILE A 125 8.77 14.28 0.55
N GLN A 126 7.90 14.86 1.38
CA GLN A 126 7.85 16.29 1.69
C GLN A 126 8.07 16.55 3.17
#